data_AF-A0A960BBV2-F1
#
_entry.id   AF-A0A960BBV2-F1
#
_cell.length_a   1.000
_cell.length_b   1.000
_cell.length_c   1.000
_cell.angle_alpha   90.00
_cell.angle_beta   90.00
_cell.angle_gamma   90.00
#
_symmetry.space_group_name_H-M   'P 1'
#
loop_
_entity.id
_entity.type
_entity.pdbx_description
1 polymer ?
#
loop_
_entity_poly.entity_id
_entity_poly.type
_entity_poly.pdbx_seq_one_letter_code
_entity_poly.pdbx_strand_id
1 'polypeptide(L)'
;GDAFGVQANADTGPDAERARSYGAEGIGLARTEHMFLGDRLPIVRRMILASDDQQESLALEELLEQQRGDFEELLAAMDGLPVTIRLLDPPLHEFLPTLDEVIEGETEVDLDEEAKALFRAARDWREENPMLGTRGVRLGILKGGLYKMQARAVAEAALARKEAGGNPMARIMVPLVVTAAELALVRGWIDEELDAVLGADRAGLDIPVGS
;
A
#
# COMPACT_ATOMS: atom_id res chain seq x y z
N GLY A 1 -24.13 7.12 -27.61
CA GLY A 1 -22.75 7.58 -27.50
C GLY A 1 -22.25 7.00 -26.21
N ASP A 2 -21.26 6.12 -26.29
CA ASP A 2 -20.72 5.46 -25.10
C ASP A 2 -19.98 6.51 -24.29
N ALA A 3 -20.65 7.04 -23.26
CA ALA A 3 -20.06 8.00 -22.35
C ALA A 3 -18.99 7.27 -21.53
N PHE A 4 -17.75 7.72 -21.61
CA PHE A 4 -16.70 7.26 -20.71
C PHE A 4 -17.08 7.69 -19.29
N GLY A 5 -17.19 6.73 -18.36
CA GLY A 5 -17.47 7.04 -16.95
C GLY A 5 -16.35 7.86 -16.32
N VAL A 6 -16.69 8.83 -15.48
CA VAL A 6 -15.72 9.70 -14.80
C VAL A 6 -15.38 9.11 -13.44
N GLN A 7 -14.14 8.67 -13.25
CA GLN A 7 -13.63 8.20 -11.96
C GLN A 7 -12.72 9.24 -11.31
N ALA A 8 -12.66 9.24 -9.98
CA ALA A 8 -11.82 10.16 -9.23
C ALA A 8 -10.51 9.52 -8.75
N ASN A 9 -9.54 10.37 -8.44
CA ASN A 9 -8.40 10.01 -7.61
C ASN A 9 -8.72 10.44 -6.18
N ALA A 10 -8.81 9.49 -5.26
CA ALA A 10 -9.07 9.77 -3.85
C ALA A 10 -8.41 8.69 -3.00
N ASP A 11 -7.70 9.12 -1.97
CA ASP A 11 -6.87 8.23 -1.16
C ASP A 11 -7.48 7.99 0.23
N THR A 12 -8.54 8.73 0.59
CA THR A 12 -9.21 8.63 1.90
C THR A 12 -10.73 8.50 1.75
N GLY A 13 -11.40 7.95 2.76
CA GLY A 13 -12.87 7.88 2.82
C GLY A 13 -13.55 9.23 2.58
N PRO A 14 -13.18 10.30 3.32
CA PRO A 14 -13.77 11.63 3.13
C PRO A 14 -13.54 12.21 1.72
N ASP A 15 -12.40 11.93 1.08
CA ASP A 15 -12.14 12.39 -0.29
C ASP A 15 -13.02 11.64 -1.30
N ALA A 16 -13.20 10.34 -1.09
CA ALA A 16 -14.06 9.50 -1.91
C ALA A 16 -15.54 9.88 -1.77
N GLU A 17 -16.02 10.18 -0.57
CA GLU A 17 -17.39 10.70 -0.35
C GLU A 17 -17.62 12.01 -1.11
N ARG A 18 -16.66 12.95 -1.02
CA ARG A 18 -16.74 14.22 -1.76
C ARG A 18 -16.73 13.98 -3.26
N ALA A 19 -15.85 13.12 -3.77
CA ALA A 19 -15.81 12.75 -5.19
C ALA A 19 -17.15 12.16 -5.66
N ARG A 20 -17.73 11.25 -4.88
CA ARG A 20 -19.05 10.66 -5.17
C ARG A 20 -20.15 11.72 -5.21
N SER A 21 -20.13 12.69 -4.28
CA SER A 21 -21.09 13.80 -4.26
C SER A 21 -21.02 14.70 -5.50
N TYR A 22 -19.87 14.76 -6.16
CA TYR A 22 -19.66 15.48 -7.42
C TYR A 22 -19.95 14.63 -8.66
N GLY A 23 -20.45 13.40 -8.49
CA GLY A 23 -20.85 12.53 -9.58
C GLY A 23 -19.76 11.58 -10.08
N ALA A 24 -18.70 11.35 -9.31
CA ALA A 24 -17.73 10.31 -9.65
C ALA A 24 -18.39 8.92 -9.65
N GLU A 25 -18.11 8.15 -10.69
CA GLU A 25 -18.61 6.78 -10.92
C GLU A 25 -17.70 5.70 -10.31
N GLY A 26 -16.85 6.10 -9.36
CA GLY A 26 -15.89 5.26 -8.65
C GLY A 26 -14.54 5.93 -8.47
N ILE A 27 -13.59 5.18 -7.89
CA ILE A 27 -12.19 5.58 -7.74
C ILE A 27 -11.34 4.85 -8.76
N GLY A 28 -10.71 5.61 -9.64
CA GLY A 28 -9.79 5.08 -10.65
C GLY A 28 -8.38 4.89 -10.10
N LEU A 29 -8.04 5.59 -9.02
CA LEU A 29 -6.75 5.48 -8.34
C LEU A 29 -6.83 5.97 -6.90
N ALA A 30 -6.68 5.05 -5.95
CA ALA A 30 -6.32 5.32 -4.56
C ALA A 30 -4.84 4.99 -4.37
N ARG A 31 -4.05 5.97 -3.95
CA ARG A 31 -2.62 5.87 -3.68
C ARG A 31 -2.41 5.48 -2.23
N THR A 32 -1.92 4.27 -2.00
CA THR A 32 -1.69 3.76 -0.63
C THR A 32 -0.57 4.49 0.10
N GLU A 33 0.22 5.30 -0.59
CA GLU A 33 1.49 5.74 -0.03
C GLU A 33 1.31 6.99 0.82
N HIS A 34 0.26 7.74 0.52
CA HIS A 34 -0.26 8.78 1.41
C HIS A 34 -0.85 8.20 2.71
N MET A 35 -1.28 6.93 2.72
CA MET A 35 -1.77 6.25 3.93
C MET A 35 -0.66 5.83 4.88
N PHE A 36 0.61 5.91 4.46
CA PHE A 36 1.79 5.55 5.26
C PHE A 36 2.50 6.75 5.89
N LEU A 37 2.13 7.98 5.50
CA LEU A 37 2.70 9.21 6.03
C LEU A 37 2.05 9.62 7.36
N GLY A 38 2.64 10.60 8.06
CA GLY A 38 2.14 11.09 9.34
C GLY A 38 2.37 10.09 10.48
N ASP A 39 1.32 9.79 11.24
CA ASP A 39 1.41 8.99 12.48
C ASP A 39 1.87 7.53 12.26
N ARG A 40 1.80 7.05 11.01
CA ARG A 40 2.19 5.69 10.61
C ARG A 40 3.63 5.59 10.12
N LEU A 41 4.27 6.73 9.84
CA LEU A 41 5.65 6.79 9.38
C LEU A 41 6.62 6.05 10.31
N PRO A 42 6.50 6.13 11.67
CA PRO A 42 7.34 5.35 12.56
C PRO A 42 7.21 3.83 12.38
N ILE A 43 6.01 3.34 12.06
CA ILE A 43 5.74 1.90 11.85
C ILE A 43 6.44 1.43 10.58
N VAL A 44 6.33 2.22 9.50
CA VAL A 44 7.03 1.96 8.23
C VAL A 44 8.54 1.95 8.44
N ARG A 45 9.08 2.91 9.20
CA ARG A 45 10.52 2.93 9.54
C ARG A 45 10.94 1.68 10.31
N ARG A 46 10.15 1.20 11.29
CA ARG A 46 10.44 -0.06 11.98
C ARG A 46 10.46 -1.25 11.01
N MET A 47 9.53 -1.32 10.07
CA MET A 47 9.53 -2.35 9.02
C MET A 47 10.79 -2.29 8.15
N ILE A 48 11.23 -1.09 7.75
CA ILE A 48 12.45 -0.90 6.95
C ILE A 48 13.71 -1.30 7.74
N LEU A 49 13.76 -0.99 9.03
CA LEU A 49 14.89 -1.23 9.92
C LEU A 49 14.93 -2.63 10.53
N ALA A 50 13.89 -3.44 10.32
CA ALA A 50 13.78 -4.77 10.90
C ALA A 50 15.01 -5.63 10.58
N SER A 51 15.64 -6.19 11.61
CA SER A 51 16.84 -7.04 11.47
C SER A 51 16.53 -8.52 11.26
N ASP A 52 15.27 -8.91 11.45
CA ASP A 52 14.79 -10.28 11.32
C ASP A 52 13.30 -10.32 10.92
N ASP A 53 12.86 -11.48 10.46
CA ASP A 53 11.50 -11.71 9.97
C ASP A 53 10.43 -11.46 11.04
N GLN A 54 10.75 -11.64 12.33
CA GLN A 54 9.79 -11.45 13.41
C GLN A 54 9.50 -9.96 13.62
N GLN A 55 10.53 -9.12 13.66
CA GLN A 55 10.38 -7.67 13.76
C GLN A 55 9.64 -7.09 12.54
N GLU A 56 9.98 -7.58 11.34
CA GLU A 56 9.31 -7.17 10.10
C GLU A 56 7.83 -7.54 10.14
N SER A 57 7.51 -8.77 10.58
CA SER A 57 6.13 -9.24 10.71
C SER A 57 5.30 -8.40 11.68
N LEU A 58 5.85 -8.06 12.86
CA LEU A 58 5.15 -7.22 13.84
C LEU A 58 4.83 -5.83 13.29
N ALA A 59 5.77 -5.21 12.56
CA ALA A 59 5.53 -3.92 11.94
C ALA A 59 4.49 -4.02 10.80
N LEU A 60 4.52 -5.10 10.01
CA LEU A 60 3.52 -5.35 8.98
C LEU A 60 2.12 -5.61 9.56
N GLU A 61 1.99 -6.31 10.68
CA GLU A 61 0.71 -6.53 11.38
C GLU A 61 0.09 -5.22 11.87
N GLU A 62 0.91 -4.30 12.41
CA GLU A 62 0.43 -2.98 12.83
C GLU A 62 0.03 -2.12 11.62
N LEU A 63 0.79 -2.18 10.52
CA LEU A 63 0.42 -1.52 9.27
C LEU A 63 -0.86 -2.11 8.64
N LEU A 64 -1.07 -3.43 8.79
CA LEU A 64 -2.27 -4.12 8.31
C LEU A 64 -3.52 -3.56 8.96
N GLU A 65 -3.54 -3.46 10.29
CA GLU A 65 -4.68 -2.95 11.04
C GLU A 65 -5.07 -1.54 10.59
N GLN A 66 -4.06 -0.69 10.40
CA GLN A 66 -4.23 0.69 9.99
C GLN A 66 -4.76 0.82 8.55
N GLN A 67 -4.17 0.10 7.58
CA GLN A 67 -4.65 0.14 6.19
C GLN A 67 -6.01 -0.50 6.01
N ARG A 68 -6.34 -1.56 6.77
CA ARG A 68 -7.67 -2.16 6.72
C ARG A 68 -8.74 -1.13 7.05
N GLY A 69 -8.54 -0.33 8.11
CA GLY A 69 -9.45 0.75 8.47
C GLY A 69 -9.66 1.76 7.33
N ASP A 70 -8.57 2.21 6.69
CA ASP A 70 -8.67 3.14 5.55
C ASP A 70 -9.44 2.55 4.38
N PHE A 71 -9.20 1.27 4.05
CA PHE A 71 -9.91 0.60 2.98
C PHE A 71 -11.38 0.33 3.32
N GLU A 72 -11.71 0.06 4.58
CA GLU A 72 -13.11 -0.04 5.04
C GLU A 72 -13.84 1.28 4.82
N GLU A 73 -13.23 2.41 5.20
CA GLU A 73 -13.78 3.75 4.95
C GLU A 73 -13.93 4.03 3.46
N LEU A 74 -12.90 3.75 2.66
CA LEU A 74 -12.89 3.99 1.22
C LEU A 74 -13.96 3.17 0.49
N LEU A 75 -14.07 1.88 0.82
CA LEU A 75 -15.05 0.97 0.23
C LEU A 75 -16.48 1.28 0.70
N ALA A 76 -16.67 1.74 1.94
CA ALA A 76 -17.96 2.21 2.42
C ALA A 76 -18.40 3.49 1.70
N ALA A 77 -17.51 4.48 1.54
CA ALA A 77 -17.77 5.72 0.82
C ALA A 77 -18.21 5.47 -0.63
N MET A 78 -17.65 4.45 -1.26
CA MET A 78 -17.90 4.07 -2.66
C MET A 78 -18.72 2.79 -2.81
N ASP A 79 -19.53 2.43 -1.82
CA ASP A 79 -20.32 1.20 -1.88
C ASP A 79 -21.20 1.13 -3.14
N GLY A 80 -21.09 0.02 -3.87
CA GLY A 80 -21.72 -0.21 -5.17
C GLY A 80 -20.99 0.41 -6.38
N LEU A 81 -19.83 1.04 -6.17
CA LEU A 81 -18.99 1.63 -7.23
C LEU A 81 -17.56 1.05 -7.16
N PRO A 82 -16.87 0.94 -8.30
CA PRO A 82 -15.52 0.39 -8.35
C PRO A 82 -14.50 1.29 -7.64
N VAL A 83 -13.58 0.67 -6.89
CA VAL A 83 -12.47 1.33 -6.19
C VAL A 83 -11.17 0.65 -6.56
N THR A 84 -10.32 1.36 -7.30
CA THR A 84 -9.01 0.86 -7.74
C THR A 84 -7.91 1.33 -6.79
N ILE A 85 -7.34 0.39 -6.04
CA ILE A 85 -6.33 0.61 -5.00
C ILE A 85 -4.96 0.24 -5.58
N ARG A 86 -4.07 1.21 -5.66
CA ARG A 86 -2.69 0.99 -6.12
C ARG A 86 -1.80 0.60 -4.93
N LEU A 87 -1.12 -0.53 -5.07
CA LEU A 87 -0.11 -0.95 -4.10
C LEU A 87 1.06 0.05 -4.04
N LEU A 88 1.90 -0.08 -3.02
CA LEU A 88 2.99 0.85 -2.73
C LEU A 88 3.93 1.06 -3.95
N ASP A 89 4.05 2.31 -4.39
CA ASP A 89 4.88 2.74 -5.53
C ASP A 89 6.21 3.44 -5.17
N PRO A 90 6.33 4.35 -4.18
CA PRO A 90 7.55 5.10 -3.95
C PRO A 90 8.65 4.21 -3.38
N PRO A 91 9.92 4.57 -3.63
CA PRO A 91 11.07 3.92 -3.03
C PRO A 91 11.11 4.17 -1.51
N LEU A 92 11.75 3.25 -0.79
CA LEU A 92 11.75 3.28 0.68
C LEU A 92 12.45 4.50 1.30
N HIS A 93 13.38 5.14 0.59
CA HIS A 93 14.04 6.34 1.10
C HIS A 93 13.09 7.52 1.27
N GLU A 94 11.92 7.54 0.61
CA GLU A 94 10.90 8.59 0.84
C GLU A 94 10.28 8.49 2.24
N PHE A 95 10.39 7.35 2.92
CA PHE A 95 9.92 7.16 4.31
C PHE A 95 11.03 7.34 5.35
N LEU A 96 12.28 7.47 4.91
CA LEU A 96 13.43 7.66 5.77
C LEU A 96 13.79 9.15 5.87
N PRO A 97 14.33 9.60 7.00
CA PRO A 97 14.94 10.92 7.07
C PRO A 97 16.12 11.01 6.10
N THR A 98 16.40 12.22 5.62
CA THR A 98 17.60 12.47 4.81
C THR A 98 18.86 12.33 5.66
N LEU A 99 20.01 12.06 5.02
CA LEU A 99 21.28 11.90 5.74
C LEU A 99 21.64 13.13 6.59
N ASP A 100 21.36 14.33 6.07
CA ASP A 100 21.63 15.59 6.77
C ASP A 100 20.69 15.78 7.97
N GLU A 101 19.42 15.36 7.84
CA GLU A 101 18.45 15.39 8.95
C GLU A 101 18.80 14.41 10.06
N VAL A 102 19.40 13.26 9.75
CA VAL A 102 19.80 12.28 10.79
C VAL A 102 21.04 12.74 11.54
N ILE A 103 22.01 13.35 10.84
CA ILE A 103 23.27 13.76 11.44
C ILE A 103 23.12 15.04 12.29
N GLU A 104 22.20 15.96 11.94
CA GLU A 104 22.00 17.24 12.66
C GLU A 104 23.29 18.06 12.93
N GLY A 105 24.33 17.88 12.11
CA GLY A 105 25.64 18.52 12.29
C GLY A 105 26.65 17.76 13.17
N GLU A 106 26.30 16.57 13.64
CA GLU A 106 27.20 15.66 14.37
C GLU A 106 28.01 14.75 13.41
N THR A 107 28.66 13.70 13.93
CA THR A 107 29.22 12.64 13.10
C THR A 107 28.49 11.32 13.35
N GLU A 108 28.55 10.36 12.41
CA GLU A 108 27.91 9.04 12.58
C GLU A 108 28.34 8.33 13.89
N VAL A 109 29.54 8.62 14.40
CA VAL A 109 30.07 8.03 15.63
C VAL A 109 29.32 8.53 16.87
N ASP A 110 28.87 9.78 16.84
CA ASP A 110 28.25 10.48 17.96
C ASP A 110 26.74 10.17 18.10
N LEU A 111 26.12 9.66 17.03
CA LEU A 111 24.71 9.26 17.01
C LEU A 111 24.41 8.12 17.97
N ASP A 112 23.19 8.10 18.53
CA ASP A 112 22.68 6.92 19.23
C ASP A 112 22.40 5.76 18.26
N GLU A 113 22.09 4.57 18.80
CA GLU A 113 21.93 3.37 17.97
C GLU A 113 20.70 3.42 17.05
N GLU A 114 19.65 4.16 17.43
CA GLU A 114 18.46 4.33 16.60
C GLU A 114 18.76 5.27 15.41
N ALA A 115 19.39 6.42 15.68
CA ALA A 115 19.84 7.35 14.67
C ALA A 115 20.88 6.72 13.73
N LYS A 116 21.80 5.89 14.24
CA LYS A 116 22.74 5.11 13.40
C LYS A 116 22.01 4.14 12.47
N ALA A 117 20.99 3.44 12.96
CA ALA A 117 20.20 2.52 12.15
C ALA A 117 19.46 3.28 11.03
N LEU A 118 18.82 4.40 11.35
CA LEU A 118 18.17 5.28 10.38
C LEU A 118 19.17 5.84 9.36
N PHE A 119 20.34 6.29 9.80
CA PHE A 119 21.39 6.81 8.92
C PHE A 119 21.86 5.77 7.91
N ARG A 120 22.15 4.54 8.38
CA ARG A 120 22.58 3.44 7.52
C ARG A 120 21.50 3.07 6.52
N ALA A 121 20.25 2.91 6.97
CA ALA A 121 19.14 2.61 6.07
C ALA A 121 18.91 3.73 5.04
N ALA A 122 18.94 5.00 5.45
CA ALA A 122 18.78 6.14 4.55
C ALA A 122 19.89 6.18 3.50
N ARG A 123 21.12 5.81 3.88
CA ARG A 123 22.25 5.70 2.96
C ARG A 123 22.10 4.53 2.00
N ASP A 124 21.69 3.37 2.49
CA ASP A 124 21.62 2.14 1.72
C ASP A 124 20.45 2.15 0.73
N TRP A 125 19.33 2.79 1.07
CA TRP A 125 18.17 2.98 0.17
C TRP A 125 18.25 4.22 -0.72
N ARG A 126 19.32 5.02 -0.59
CA ARG A 126 19.53 6.21 -1.43
C ARG A 126 19.88 5.78 -2.84
N GLU A 127 19.18 6.35 -3.81
CA GLU A 127 19.42 6.12 -5.22
C GLU A 127 19.77 7.43 -5.93
N GLU A 128 20.62 7.39 -6.95
CA GLU A 128 20.94 8.59 -7.75
C GLU A 128 19.72 9.11 -8.52
N ASN A 129 18.87 8.19 -9.01
CA ASN A 129 17.63 8.52 -9.70
C ASN A 129 16.45 7.69 -9.17
N PRO A 130 15.78 8.16 -8.10
CA PRO A 130 14.63 7.50 -7.49
C PRO A 130 13.49 7.16 -8.44
N MET A 131 13.30 7.94 -9.52
CA MET A 131 12.20 7.71 -10.47
C MET A 131 12.41 6.45 -11.31
N LEU A 132 13.66 5.99 -11.47
CA LEU A 132 14.01 4.80 -12.25
C LEU A 132 14.50 3.63 -11.38
N GLY A 133 14.57 3.83 -10.06
CA GLY A 133 15.19 2.91 -9.12
C GLY A 133 14.24 1.83 -8.58
N THR A 134 14.42 1.54 -7.30
CA THR A 134 13.80 0.41 -6.59
C THR A 134 12.46 0.84 -6.00
N ARG A 135 11.46 0.83 -6.88
CA ARG A 135 10.12 1.33 -6.60
C ARG A 135 9.05 0.47 -7.29
N GLY A 136 7.79 0.66 -6.95
CA GLY A 136 6.65 -0.10 -7.50
C GLY A 136 6.83 -1.61 -7.41
N VAL A 137 6.48 -2.34 -8.48
CA VAL A 137 6.56 -3.82 -8.53
C VAL A 137 7.93 -4.37 -8.10
N ARG A 138 9.02 -3.66 -8.39
CA ARG A 138 10.39 -4.08 -8.03
C ARG A 138 10.59 -4.07 -6.52
N LEU A 139 10.11 -3.01 -5.86
CA LEU A 139 10.11 -2.93 -4.41
C LEU A 139 9.23 -4.04 -3.81
N GLY A 140 8.04 -4.25 -4.37
CA GLY A 140 7.15 -5.34 -3.96
C GLY A 140 7.79 -6.73 -4.09
N ILE A 141 8.65 -6.96 -5.08
CA ILE A 141 9.39 -8.22 -5.25
C ILE A 141 10.48 -8.38 -4.18
N LEU A 142 11.20 -7.30 -3.84
CA LEU A 142 12.23 -7.35 -2.79
C LEU A 142 11.63 -7.45 -1.38
N LYS A 143 10.48 -6.82 -1.17
CA LYS A 143 9.76 -6.75 0.11
C LYS A 143 8.35 -7.31 -0.06
N GLY A 144 8.26 -8.60 -0.39
CA GLY A 144 6.99 -9.30 -0.65
C GLY A 144 5.96 -9.19 0.47
N GLY A 145 6.41 -9.06 1.73
CA GLY A 145 5.53 -8.86 2.88
C GLY A 145 4.63 -7.62 2.76
N LEU A 146 5.11 -6.54 2.14
CA LEU A 146 4.32 -5.31 1.94
C LEU A 146 3.11 -5.57 1.05
N TYR A 147 3.31 -6.13 -0.14
CA TYR A 147 2.22 -6.36 -1.09
C TYR A 147 1.23 -7.42 -0.58
N LYS A 148 1.73 -8.46 0.13
CA LYS A 148 0.87 -9.44 0.78
C LYS A 148 0.00 -8.80 1.85
N MET A 149 0.61 -7.99 2.72
CA MET A 149 -0.12 -7.26 3.76
C MET A 149 -1.16 -6.30 3.16
N GLN A 150 -0.82 -5.54 2.12
CA GLN A 150 -1.77 -4.65 1.44
C GLN A 150 -2.93 -5.43 0.79
N ALA A 151 -2.65 -6.54 0.11
CA ALA A 151 -3.67 -7.40 -0.48
C ALA A 151 -4.62 -7.97 0.59
N ARG A 152 -4.06 -8.44 1.71
CA ARG A 152 -4.83 -8.90 2.87
C ARG A 152 -5.72 -7.79 3.44
N ALA A 153 -5.19 -6.58 3.61
CA ALA A 153 -5.96 -5.43 4.09
C ALA A 153 -7.16 -5.12 3.19
N VAL A 154 -6.96 -5.15 1.86
CA VAL A 154 -8.04 -4.95 0.88
C VAL A 154 -9.09 -6.07 0.98
N ALA A 155 -8.65 -7.33 1.10
CA ALA A 155 -9.54 -8.47 1.24
C ALA A 155 -10.38 -8.40 2.52
N GLU A 156 -9.74 -8.13 3.67
CA GLU A 156 -10.41 -8.01 4.96
C GLU A 156 -11.44 -6.87 4.94
N ALA A 157 -11.08 -5.70 4.40
CA ALA A 157 -11.99 -4.57 4.29
C ALA A 157 -13.19 -4.85 3.36
N ALA A 158 -12.94 -5.49 2.21
CA ALA A 158 -14.00 -5.89 1.29
C ALA A 158 -14.92 -6.95 1.90
N LEU A 159 -14.38 -7.92 2.64
CA LEU A 159 -15.18 -8.91 3.36
C LEU A 159 -16.05 -8.24 4.42
N ALA A 160 -15.46 -7.39 5.26
CA ALA A 160 -16.19 -6.66 6.31
C ALA A 160 -17.34 -5.82 5.72
N ARG A 161 -17.09 -5.10 4.61
CA ARG A 161 -18.14 -4.32 3.95
C ARG A 161 -19.26 -5.20 3.39
N LYS A 162 -18.93 -6.37 2.84
CA LYS A 162 -19.92 -7.34 2.36
C LYS A 162 -20.75 -7.92 3.49
N GLU A 163 -20.13 -8.29 4.60
CA GLU A 163 -20.81 -8.81 5.79
C GLU A 163 -21.75 -7.78 6.42
N ALA A 164 -21.40 -6.49 6.31
CA ALA A 164 -22.28 -5.37 6.64
C ALA A 164 -23.45 -5.15 5.65
N GLY A 165 -23.59 -6.00 4.63
CA GLY A 165 -24.65 -5.93 3.62
C GLY A 165 -24.37 -4.99 2.44
N GLY A 166 -23.14 -4.51 2.31
CA GLY A 166 -22.71 -3.67 1.19
C GLY A 166 -22.38 -4.46 -0.07
N ASN A 167 -22.00 -3.72 -1.12
CA ASN A 167 -21.49 -4.24 -2.39
C ASN A 167 -20.12 -3.61 -2.69
N PRO A 168 -19.05 -4.06 -2.00
CA PRO A 168 -17.71 -3.54 -2.23
C PRO A 168 -17.16 -4.04 -3.58
N MET A 169 -16.70 -3.11 -4.41
CA MET A 169 -16.13 -3.41 -5.74
C MET A 169 -14.65 -3.02 -5.79
N ALA A 170 -13.84 -3.63 -4.92
CA ALA A 170 -12.41 -3.38 -4.84
C ALA A 170 -11.66 -3.94 -6.07
N ARG A 171 -10.61 -3.23 -6.51
CA ARG A 171 -9.66 -3.68 -7.54
C ARG A 171 -8.25 -3.37 -7.07
N ILE A 172 -7.30 -4.27 -7.31
CA ILE A 172 -5.90 -4.09 -6.92
C ILE A 172 -5.08 -3.76 -8.17
N MET A 173 -4.29 -2.68 -8.10
CA MET A 173 -3.41 -2.24 -9.18
C MET A 173 -1.94 -2.31 -8.73
N VAL A 174 -1.13 -3.05 -9.49
CA VAL A 174 0.31 -3.22 -9.25
C VAL A 174 1.07 -2.13 -10.02
N PRO A 175 1.77 -1.20 -9.34
CA PRO A 175 2.45 -0.08 -10.00
C PRO A 175 3.71 -0.51 -10.78
N LEU A 176 3.98 0.21 -11.88
CA LEU A 176 5.23 0.17 -12.65
C LEU A 176 5.65 -1.22 -13.16
N VAL A 177 4.67 -2.06 -13.51
CA VAL A 177 4.91 -3.32 -14.22
C VAL A 177 5.52 -3.04 -15.60
N VAL A 178 6.65 -3.68 -15.91
CA VAL A 178 7.30 -3.59 -17.22
C VAL A 178 7.11 -4.89 -18.00
N THR A 179 7.07 -6.03 -17.31
CA THR A 179 6.96 -7.35 -17.93
C THR A 179 5.78 -8.15 -17.37
N ALA A 180 5.20 -9.01 -18.21
CA ALA A 180 4.14 -9.92 -17.78
C ALA A 180 4.59 -10.88 -16.66
N ALA A 181 5.89 -11.23 -16.61
CA ALA A 181 6.44 -12.11 -15.59
C ALA A 181 6.46 -11.46 -14.20
N GLU A 182 6.80 -10.17 -14.10
CA GLU A 182 6.73 -9.42 -12.83
C GLU A 182 5.30 -9.38 -12.29
N LEU A 183 4.34 -9.05 -13.15
CA LEU A 183 2.92 -9.04 -12.77
C LEU A 183 2.45 -10.44 -12.37
N ALA A 184 2.79 -11.49 -13.13
CA ALA A 184 2.37 -12.84 -12.82
C ALA A 184 2.90 -13.32 -11.46
N LEU A 185 4.15 -13.00 -11.13
CA LEU A 185 4.76 -13.33 -9.84
C LEU A 185 4.01 -12.66 -8.68
N VAL A 186 3.84 -11.34 -8.76
CA VAL A 186 3.18 -10.56 -7.71
C VAL A 186 1.69 -10.92 -7.60
N ARG A 187 1.02 -11.12 -8.74
CA ARG A 187 -0.37 -11.56 -8.77
C ARG A 187 -0.57 -12.90 -8.08
N GLY A 188 0.38 -13.84 -8.21
CA GLY A 188 0.36 -15.09 -7.47
C GLY A 188 0.28 -14.88 -5.96
N TRP A 189 1.14 -14.00 -5.40
CA TRP A 189 1.13 -13.68 -3.97
C TRP A 189 -0.15 -12.96 -3.53
N ILE A 190 -0.67 -12.05 -4.36
CA ILE A 190 -1.92 -11.35 -4.08
C ILE A 190 -3.08 -12.35 -4.08
N ASP A 191 -3.18 -13.20 -5.10
CA ASP A 191 -4.22 -14.22 -5.21
C ASP A 191 -4.16 -15.20 -4.02
N GLU A 192 -2.97 -15.60 -3.57
CA GLU A 192 -2.78 -16.42 -2.36
C GLU A 192 -3.36 -15.74 -1.10
N GLU A 193 -3.11 -14.45 -0.89
CA GLU A 193 -3.66 -13.72 0.26
C GLU A 193 -5.16 -13.49 0.15
N LEU A 194 -5.67 -13.20 -1.06
CA LEU A 194 -7.10 -13.09 -1.31
C LEU A 194 -7.80 -14.42 -0.96
N ASP A 195 -7.26 -15.55 -1.42
CA ASP A 195 -7.83 -16.88 -1.15
C ASP A 195 -7.70 -17.25 0.34
N ALA A 196 -6.61 -16.86 1.00
CA ALA A 196 -6.41 -17.10 2.43
C ALA A 196 -7.42 -16.36 3.31
N VAL A 197 -7.83 -15.14 2.92
CA VAL A 197 -8.81 -14.33 3.67
C VAL A 197 -10.25 -14.69 3.28
N LEU A 198 -10.52 -14.84 1.98
CA LEU A 198 -11.88 -14.93 1.45
C LEU A 198 -12.34 -16.38 1.19
N GLY A 199 -11.45 -17.35 1.28
CA GLY A 199 -11.73 -18.74 0.95
C GLY A 199 -11.76 -19.01 -0.57
N ALA A 200 -11.98 -20.28 -0.94
CA ALA A 200 -11.87 -20.74 -2.32
C ALA A 200 -12.91 -20.15 -3.29
N ASP A 201 -14.08 -19.74 -2.80
CA ASP A 201 -15.10 -19.04 -3.58
C ASP A 201 -14.96 -17.51 -3.51
N ARG A 202 -13.89 -17.03 -2.86
CA ARG A 202 -13.63 -15.63 -2.51
C ARG A 202 -14.82 -14.94 -1.86
N ALA A 203 -15.61 -15.68 -1.08
CA ALA A 203 -16.87 -15.24 -0.52
C ALA A 203 -17.82 -14.63 -1.57
N GLY A 204 -17.67 -14.96 -2.86
CA GLY A 204 -18.40 -14.35 -3.98
C GLY A 204 -18.03 -12.90 -4.29
N LEU A 205 -16.84 -12.43 -3.88
CA LEU A 205 -16.26 -11.15 -4.28
C LEU A 205 -15.34 -11.34 -5.50
N ASP A 206 -15.49 -10.48 -6.50
CA ASP A 206 -14.57 -10.38 -7.63
C ASP A 206 -13.63 -9.18 -7.42
N ILE A 207 -12.40 -9.46 -6.98
CA ILE A 207 -11.35 -8.47 -6.76
C ILE A 207 -10.30 -8.64 -7.87
N PRO A 208 -10.44 -7.96 -9.01
CA PRO A 208 -9.49 -8.08 -10.10
C PRO A 208 -8.13 -7.47 -9.72
N VAL A 209 -7.06 -8.13 -10.18
CA VAL A 209 -5.67 -7.69 -10.01
C VAL A 209 -5.11 -7.34 -11.38
N GLY A 210 -4.66 -6.10 -11.55
CA GLY A 210 -4.10 -5.58 -12.80
C GLY A 210 -2.88 -4.69 -12.55
N SER A 211 -2.42 -4.03 -13.61
CA SER A 211 -1.33 -3.04 -13.60
C SER A 211 -1.79 -1.73 -14.22
#